data_AF-A0AAW2IXB2-F1
#
_entry.id   AF-A0AAW2IXB2-F1
#
_cell.length_a   1.000
_cell.length_b   1.000
_cell.length_c   1.000
_cell.angle_alpha   90.00
_cell.angle_beta   90.00
_cell.angle_gamma   90.00
#
_symmetry.space_group_name_H-M   'P 1'
#
loop_
_entity.id
_entity.type
_entity.pdbx_description
1 polymer ?
#
loop_
_entity_poly.entity_id
_entity_poly.type
_entity_poly.pdbx_seq_one_letter_code
_entity_poly.pdbx_strand_id
1 'polypeptide(L)'
;MSEDQPTLLNPALQAFCFTASNTSSCIKTFDPIVSAKSVSDPNQIFTLSLQKAVKELEKVIPLLPLNNVPIRDGKETAAAFKNCSTQLHDALRQIRDTLGKMRANPFVEAQSDEQRADMMYWITVAEENLQSCIDDLATDGNEVRATVLGVKAYVNGGRDFLLRFADVLQMFWIDNGSADWGIINLENLFGICVGGLELFFVFFMFYTLCTTR
;
A
#
# COMPACT_ATOMS: atom_id res chain seq x y z
N MET A 1 -28.22 23.75 11.39
CA MET A 1 -28.40 22.28 11.39
C MET A 1 -28.12 21.85 9.96
N SER A 2 -26.85 21.55 9.66
CA SER A 2 -26.45 21.18 8.30
C SER A 2 -26.66 19.68 8.13
N GLU A 3 -27.46 19.35 7.13
CA GLU A 3 -27.71 18.00 6.62
C GLU A 3 -26.38 17.33 6.24
N ASP A 4 -26.02 16.27 6.98
CA ASP A 4 -24.85 15.45 6.72
C ASP A 4 -25.18 14.51 5.55
N GLN A 5 -24.94 14.99 4.33
CA GLN A 5 -25.09 14.22 3.12
C GLN A 5 -24.02 13.11 3.17
N PRO A 6 -24.37 11.81 3.11
CA PRO A 6 -23.38 10.74 3.19
C PRO A 6 -22.43 10.90 2.01
N THR A 7 -21.19 11.28 2.31
CA THR A 7 -20.14 11.39 1.31
C THR A 7 -19.99 10.00 0.71
N LEU A 8 -20.34 9.85 -0.57
CA LEU A 8 -20.20 8.59 -1.28
C LEU A 8 -18.72 8.19 -1.20
N LEU A 9 -18.43 7.15 -0.41
CA LEU A 9 -17.06 6.71 -0.18
C LEU A 9 -16.44 6.29 -1.52
N ASN A 10 -15.23 6.78 -1.78
CA ASN A 10 -14.51 6.47 -3.00
C ASN A 10 -14.25 4.95 -3.10
N PRO A 11 -14.67 4.27 -4.20
CA PRO A 11 -14.51 2.81 -4.33
C PRO A 11 -13.06 2.33 -4.29
N ALA A 12 -12.12 3.10 -4.84
CA ALA A 12 -10.69 2.77 -4.78
C ALA A 12 -10.16 2.86 -3.35
N LEU A 13 -10.61 3.84 -2.58
CA LEU A 13 -10.27 3.97 -1.16
C LEU A 13 -10.88 2.84 -0.33
N GLN A 14 -12.12 2.46 -0.62
CA GLN A 14 -12.79 1.34 0.03
C GLN A 14 -12.02 0.04 -0.20
N ALA A 15 -11.64 -0.24 -1.44
CA ALA A 15 -10.83 -1.41 -1.78
C ALA A 15 -9.45 -1.34 -1.13
N PHE A 16 -8.74 -0.21 -1.23
CA PHE A 16 -7.41 -0.06 -0.64
C PHE A 16 -7.41 -0.34 0.88
N CYS A 17 -8.48 0.06 1.59
CA CYS A 17 -8.59 -0.12 3.02
C CYS A 17 -9.29 -1.40 3.48
N PHE A 18 -9.75 -2.26 2.55
CA PHE A 18 -10.52 -3.45 2.90
C PHE A 18 -9.68 -4.49 3.67
N THR A 19 -8.37 -4.56 3.37
CA THR A 19 -7.44 -5.50 4.00
C THR A 19 -6.83 -4.96 5.29
N ALA A 20 -7.04 -3.68 5.59
CA ALA A 20 -6.50 -3.05 6.77
C ALA A 20 -7.13 -3.64 8.04
N SER A 21 -6.32 -3.84 9.08
CA SER A 21 -6.79 -4.31 10.40
C SER A 21 -7.87 -3.42 11.01
N ASN A 22 -7.89 -2.14 10.65
CA ASN A 22 -8.96 -1.19 10.97
C ASN A 22 -9.31 -0.35 9.75
N THR A 23 -10.31 -0.79 8.99
CA THR A 23 -10.81 -0.12 7.78
C THR A 23 -11.21 1.33 8.04
N SER A 24 -11.88 1.62 9.17
CA SER A 24 -12.33 2.99 9.49
C SER A 24 -11.17 3.97 9.71
N SER A 25 -10.11 3.50 10.38
CA SER A 25 -8.89 4.28 10.59
C SER A 25 -8.14 4.47 9.28
N CYS A 26 -8.04 3.41 8.47
CA CYS A 26 -7.43 3.49 7.14
C CYS A 26 -8.14 4.55 6.29
N ILE A 27 -9.46 4.47 6.15
CA ILE A 27 -10.24 5.45 5.37
C ILE A 27 -9.93 6.88 5.84
N LYS A 28 -9.98 7.14 7.15
CA LYS A 28 -9.66 8.47 7.71
C LYS A 28 -8.24 8.94 7.38
N THR A 29 -7.26 8.04 7.35
CA THR A 29 -5.86 8.35 7.04
C THR A 29 -5.67 8.75 5.56
N PHE A 30 -6.33 8.04 4.63
CA PHE A 30 -6.10 8.20 3.19
C PHE A 30 -7.12 9.09 2.49
N ASP A 31 -8.30 9.32 3.08
CA ASP A 31 -9.35 10.18 2.50
C ASP A 31 -8.85 11.58 2.11
N PRO A 32 -8.02 12.29 2.92
CA PRO A 32 -7.51 13.60 2.52
C PRO A 32 -6.66 13.57 1.24
N ILE A 33 -5.95 12.46 0.98
CA ILE A 33 -5.13 12.29 -0.23
C ILE A 33 -6.02 11.99 -1.43
N VAL A 34 -7.01 11.11 -1.25
CA VAL A 34 -7.95 10.68 -2.29
C VAL A 34 -8.79 11.85 -2.76
N SER A 35 -9.38 12.60 -1.82
CA SER A 35 -10.23 13.75 -2.08
C SER A 35 -9.48 14.90 -2.76
N ALA A 36 -8.20 15.10 -2.43
CA ALA A 36 -7.39 16.16 -3.03
C ALA A 36 -6.93 15.88 -4.47
N LYS A 37 -6.97 14.62 -4.92
CA LYS A 37 -6.42 14.17 -6.21
C LYS A 37 -7.42 13.47 -7.12
N SER A 38 -8.68 13.34 -6.69
CA SER A 38 -9.73 12.62 -7.44
C SER A 38 -9.28 11.22 -7.85
N VAL A 39 -8.69 10.49 -6.91
CA VAL A 39 -8.10 9.17 -7.16
C VAL A 39 -9.18 8.17 -7.57
N SER A 40 -8.92 7.39 -8.62
CA SER A 40 -9.85 6.38 -9.13
C SER A 40 -9.29 4.96 -9.09
N ASP A 41 -8.09 4.75 -8.58
CA ASP A 41 -7.40 3.44 -8.63
C ASP A 41 -6.59 3.18 -7.33
N PRO A 42 -6.67 1.99 -6.72
CA PRO A 42 -5.89 1.65 -5.53
C PRO A 42 -4.37 1.81 -5.69
N ASN A 43 -3.80 1.56 -6.88
CA ASN A 43 -2.37 1.77 -7.16
C ASN A 43 -1.97 3.25 -7.07
N GLN A 44 -2.89 4.16 -7.42
CA GLN A 44 -2.65 5.59 -7.24
C GLN A 44 -2.65 5.96 -5.76
N ILE A 45 -3.52 5.35 -4.94
CA ILE A 45 -3.51 5.55 -3.47
C ILE A 45 -2.19 5.07 -2.89
N PHE A 46 -1.72 3.89 -3.30
CA PHE A 46 -0.42 3.35 -2.93
C PHE A 46 0.74 4.29 -3.29
N THR A 47 0.77 4.80 -4.52
CA THR A 47 1.83 5.73 -4.94
C THR A 47 1.78 7.05 -4.15
N LEU A 48 0.58 7.62 -4.01
CA LEU A 48 0.38 8.91 -3.36
C LEU A 48 0.64 8.84 -1.86
N SER A 49 0.38 7.70 -1.21
CA SER A 49 0.69 7.51 0.21
C SER A 49 2.19 7.53 0.47
N LEU A 50 2.97 6.83 -0.35
CA LEU A 50 4.43 6.83 -0.25
C LEU A 50 5.01 8.22 -0.57
N GLN A 51 4.46 8.92 -1.57
CA GLN A 51 4.85 10.31 -1.85
C GLN A 51 4.51 11.26 -0.70
N LYS A 52 3.38 11.06 -0.03
CA LYS A 52 3.01 11.83 1.16
C LYS A 52 3.96 11.53 2.31
N ALA A 53 4.30 10.26 2.54
CA ALA A 53 5.29 9.83 3.53
C ALA A 53 6.65 10.51 3.29
N VAL A 54 7.16 10.51 2.05
CA VAL A 54 8.39 11.23 1.66
C VAL A 54 8.31 12.71 2.03
N LYS A 55 7.21 13.39 1.67
CA LYS A 55 7.05 14.83 1.93
C LYS A 55 7.01 15.15 3.42
N GLU A 56 6.34 14.32 4.23
CA GLU A 56 6.29 14.54 5.69
C GLU A 56 7.65 14.23 6.34
N LEU A 57 8.38 13.22 5.86
CA LEU A 57 9.75 12.95 6.31
C LEU A 57 10.71 14.09 5.97
N GLU A 58 10.65 14.63 4.76
CA GLU A 58 11.46 15.79 4.34
C GLU A 58 11.19 17.04 5.19
N LYS A 59 9.98 17.19 5.73
CA LYS A 59 9.63 18.29 6.64
C LYS A 59 10.10 18.06 8.06
N VAL A 60 9.99 16.83 8.58
CA VAL A 60 10.25 16.55 10.00
C VAL A 60 11.74 16.34 10.30
N ILE A 61 12.50 15.76 9.37
CA ILE A 61 13.93 15.49 9.56
C ILE A 61 14.71 16.77 9.95
N PRO A 62 14.53 17.93 9.27
CA PRO A 62 15.22 19.17 9.64
C PRO A 62 14.82 19.75 11.00
N LEU A 63 13.67 19.35 11.55
CA LEU A 63 13.13 19.87 12.82
C LEU A 63 13.71 19.13 14.03
N LEU A 64 14.36 17.99 13.82
CA LEU A 64 14.98 17.23 14.91
C LEU A 64 16.08 18.07 15.57
N PRO A 65 16.03 18.29 16.89
CA PRO A 65 17.00 19.10 17.61
C PRO A 65 18.32 18.32 17.77
N LEU A 66 19.11 18.28 16.69
CA LEU A 66 20.36 17.53 16.64
C LEU A 66 21.45 18.11 17.58
N ASN A 67 21.39 19.41 17.89
CA ASN A 67 22.47 20.12 18.60
C ASN A 67 22.01 21.07 19.72
N ASN A 68 20.72 21.33 19.90
CA ASN A 68 20.22 22.45 20.73
C ASN A 68 19.24 22.07 21.85
N VAL A 69 19.15 20.79 22.24
CA VAL A 69 18.34 20.43 23.41
C VAL A 69 19.03 21.01 24.65
N PRO A 70 18.40 21.92 25.41
CA PRO A 70 18.97 22.44 26.64
C PRO A 70 19.23 21.26 27.57
N ILE A 71 20.47 21.15 28.06
CA ILE A 71 20.89 20.16 29.06
C ILE A 71 20.20 20.52 30.37
N ARG A 72 18.91 20.22 30.48
CA ARG A 72 18.19 20.22 31.75
C ARG A 72 17.87 18.79 32.18
N ASP A 73 17.62 17.87 31.23
CA ASP A 73 17.15 16.50 31.50
C ASP A 73 17.87 15.38 30.70
N GLY A 74 19.21 15.45 30.58
CA GLY A 74 20.02 14.25 30.32
C GLY A 74 20.50 14.01 28.88
N LYS A 75 21.68 13.38 28.77
CA LYS A 75 22.34 12.97 27.51
C LYS A 75 21.50 12.02 26.64
N GLU A 76 20.52 11.36 27.23
CA GLU A 76 19.69 10.33 26.62
C GLU A 76 18.76 10.91 25.54
N THR A 77 18.18 12.10 25.78
CA THR A 77 17.28 12.77 24.84
C THR A 77 17.99 13.21 23.55
N ALA A 78 19.23 13.72 23.65
CA ALA A 78 20.01 14.11 22.47
C ALA A 78 20.44 12.89 21.63
N ALA A 79 20.76 11.76 22.29
CA ALA A 79 21.07 10.51 21.60
C ALA A 79 19.83 9.95 20.88
N ALA A 80 18.66 9.98 21.52
CA ALA A 80 17.39 9.57 20.93
C ALA A 80 17.05 10.38 19.66
N PHE A 81 17.17 11.71 19.69
CA PHE A 81 16.92 12.55 18.51
C PHE A 81 17.90 12.26 17.36
N LYS A 82 19.18 11.99 17.68
CA LYS A 82 20.19 11.63 16.69
C LYS A 82 19.92 10.25 16.07
N ASN A 83 19.55 9.26 16.89
CA ASN A 83 19.20 7.93 16.43
C ASN A 83 17.95 8.00 15.55
N CYS A 84 16.87 8.64 16.02
CA CYS A 84 15.68 8.85 15.21
C CYS A 84 16.00 9.57 13.89
N SER A 85 16.85 10.61 13.87
CA SER A 85 17.25 11.27 12.62
C SER A 85 17.86 10.30 11.60
N THR A 86 18.73 9.41 12.06
CA THR A 86 19.33 8.37 11.22
C THR A 86 18.25 7.42 10.69
N GLN A 87 17.37 6.95 11.56
CA GLN A 87 16.27 6.06 11.20
C GLN A 87 15.31 6.70 10.18
N LEU A 88 14.96 7.97 10.34
CA LEU A 88 14.10 8.68 9.39
C LEU A 88 14.76 8.88 8.03
N HIS A 89 16.08 9.11 7.99
CA HIS A 89 16.83 9.20 6.73
C HIS A 89 16.87 7.86 5.99
N ASP A 90 17.04 6.76 6.72
CA ASP A 90 17.04 5.43 6.13
C ASP A 90 15.64 5.05 5.64
N ALA A 91 14.59 5.28 6.45
CA ALA A 91 13.19 5.12 6.03
C ALA A 91 12.87 5.92 4.76
N LEU A 92 13.32 7.19 4.70
CA LEU A 92 13.15 8.04 3.53
C LEU A 92 13.82 7.45 2.27
N ARG A 93 15.02 6.88 2.42
CA ARG A 93 15.73 6.21 1.31
C ARG A 93 14.93 5.00 0.82
N GLN A 94 14.50 4.12 1.72
CA GLN A 94 13.78 2.89 1.37
C GLN A 94 12.41 3.18 0.70
N ILE A 95 11.69 4.20 1.17
CA ILE A 95 10.44 4.64 0.53
C ILE A 95 10.71 5.15 -0.89
N ARG A 96 11.80 5.91 -1.10
CA ARG A 96 12.19 6.38 -2.44
C ARG A 96 12.63 5.24 -3.35
N ASP A 97 13.32 4.24 -2.82
CA ASP A 97 13.71 3.05 -3.59
C ASP A 97 12.47 2.28 -4.07
N THR A 98 11.46 2.15 -3.19
CA THR A 98 10.15 1.58 -3.54
C THR A 98 9.47 2.38 -4.66
N LEU A 99 9.37 3.70 -4.52
CA LEU A 99 8.83 4.58 -5.56
C LEU A 99 9.64 4.52 -6.87
N GLY A 100 10.95 4.27 -6.78
CA GLY A 100 11.83 4.10 -7.93
C GLY A 100 11.44 2.91 -8.80
N LYS A 101 10.99 1.81 -8.18
CA LYS A 101 10.48 0.62 -8.89
C LYS A 101 9.19 0.93 -9.65
N MET A 102 8.35 1.80 -9.10
CA MET A 102 7.08 2.21 -9.70
C MET A 102 7.20 3.30 -10.79
N ARG A 103 8.40 3.84 -11.05
CA ARG A 103 8.56 4.97 -11.97
C ARG A 103 8.23 4.61 -13.42
N ALA A 104 8.61 3.41 -13.85
CA ALA A 104 8.36 2.96 -15.22
C ALA A 104 6.89 2.55 -15.41
N ASN A 105 6.28 1.99 -14.37
CA ASN A 105 4.89 1.57 -14.36
C ASN A 105 4.31 1.73 -12.94
N PRO A 106 3.25 2.53 -12.75
CA PRO A 106 2.68 2.78 -11.42
C PRO A 106 1.78 1.63 -10.91
N PHE A 107 1.50 0.62 -11.75
CA PHE A 107 0.66 -0.52 -11.42
C PHE A 107 1.51 -1.64 -10.77
N VAL A 108 1.11 -2.09 -9.58
CA VAL A 108 1.82 -3.13 -8.81
C VAL A 108 1.69 -4.50 -9.48
N GLU A 109 0.55 -4.77 -10.09
CA GLU A 109 0.29 -5.97 -10.87
C GLU A 109 1.20 -6.10 -12.09
N ALA A 110 1.70 -4.98 -12.62
CA ALA A 110 2.59 -4.95 -13.77
C ALA A 110 4.08 -5.09 -13.41
N GLN A 111 4.41 -5.10 -12.12
CA GLN A 111 5.78 -5.37 -11.66
C GLN A 111 6.09 -6.87 -11.76
N SER A 112 7.37 -7.24 -11.85
CA SER A 112 7.79 -8.63 -11.68
C SER A 112 7.67 -9.07 -10.22
N ASP A 113 7.66 -10.39 -9.98
CA ASP A 113 7.68 -10.93 -8.61
C ASP A 113 8.90 -10.46 -7.83
N GLU A 114 10.07 -10.39 -8.48
CA GLU A 114 11.30 -9.86 -7.88
C GLU A 114 11.17 -8.38 -7.51
N GLN A 115 10.58 -7.56 -8.38
CA GLN A 115 10.34 -6.15 -8.08
C GLN A 115 9.35 -5.97 -6.93
N ARG A 116 8.29 -6.78 -6.87
CA ARG A 116 7.35 -6.75 -5.74
C ARG A 116 8.01 -7.20 -4.44
N ALA A 117 8.85 -8.24 -4.48
CA ALA A 117 9.61 -8.70 -3.32
C ALA A 117 10.57 -7.61 -2.81
N ASP A 118 11.30 -6.94 -3.71
CA ASP A 118 12.13 -5.78 -3.38
C ASP A 118 11.31 -4.67 -2.72
N MET A 119 10.19 -4.28 -3.32
CA MET A 119 9.31 -3.23 -2.79
C MET A 119 8.80 -3.59 -1.39
N MET A 120 8.39 -4.85 -1.19
CA MET A 120 7.93 -5.35 0.09
C MET A 120 9.05 -5.30 1.15
N TYR A 121 10.26 -5.71 0.77
CA TYR A 121 11.44 -5.63 1.63
C TYR A 121 11.71 -4.18 2.05
N TRP A 122 11.80 -3.25 1.10
CA TRP A 122 12.08 -1.84 1.40
C TRP A 122 11.00 -1.18 2.25
N ILE A 123 9.72 -1.45 1.99
CA ILE A 123 8.62 -0.95 2.83
C ILE A 123 8.71 -1.51 4.25
N THR A 124 9.02 -2.80 4.41
CA THR A 124 9.14 -3.42 5.74
C THR A 124 10.29 -2.81 6.54
N VAL A 125 11.47 -2.63 5.91
CA VAL A 125 12.60 -1.96 6.56
C VAL A 125 12.28 -0.50 6.89
N ALA A 126 11.55 0.21 6.03
CA ALA A 126 11.10 1.57 6.32
C ALA A 126 10.15 1.61 7.53
N GLU A 127 9.21 0.67 7.63
CA GLU A 127 8.32 0.54 8.78
C GLU A 127 9.11 0.32 10.09
N GLU A 128 10.10 -0.58 10.07
CA GLU A 128 10.95 -0.89 11.22
C GLU A 128 11.77 0.33 11.69
N ASN A 129 12.32 1.10 10.75
CA ASN A 129 13.06 2.33 11.05
C ASN A 129 12.15 3.41 11.65
N LEU A 130 10.94 3.59 11.09
CA LEU A 130 9.94 4.50 11.64
C LEU A 130 9.53 4.10 13.06
N GLN A 131 9.30 2.81 13.29
CA GLN A 131 8.96 2.28 14.61
C GLN A 131 10.10 2.51 15.61
N SER A 132 11.34 2.23 15.22
CA SER A 132 12.53 2.45 16.06
C SER A 132 12.67 3.93 16.46
N CYS A 133 12.46 4.88 15.54
CA CYS A 133 12.43 6.29 15.90
C CYS A 133 11.30 6.62 16.89
N ILE A 134 10.09 6.08 16.69
CA ILE A 134 8.95 6.33 17.59
C ILE A 134 9.26 5.84 19.02
N ASP A 135 9.93 4.70 19.13
CA ASP A 135 10.33 4.10 20.40
C ASP A 135 11.45 4.92 21.07
N ASP A 136 12.41 5.43 20.30
CA ASP A 136 13.49 6.31 20.79
C ASP A 136 12.96 7.65 21.33
N LEU A 137 11.95 8.25 20.69
CA LEU A 137 11.51 9.62 20.98
C LEU A 137 10.73 9.81 22.30
N ALA A 138 10.33 8.74 23.00
CA ALA A 138 9.54 8.76 24.24
C ALA A 138 8.35 9.78 24.22
N THR A 139 7.73 10.07 25.37
CA THR A 139 6.53 10.92 25.48
C THR A 139 6.77 12.42 25.18
N ASP A 140 8.02 12.88 25.25
CA ASP A 140 8.37 14.31 25.20
C ASP A 140 8.57 14.85 23.76
N GLY A 141 8.71 13.96 22.76
CA GLY A 141 8.81 14.31 21.34
C GLY A 141 7.45 14.44 20.62
N ASN A 142 6.42 14.99 21.27
CA ASN A 142 5.02 14.79 20.89
C ASN A 142 4.67 15.14 19.42
N GLU A 143 5.16 16.26 18.87
CA GLU A 143 4.86 16.69 17.52
C GLU A 143 5.61 15.86 16.47
N VAL A 144 6.93 15.71 16.62
CA VAL A 144 7.75 14.85 15.77
C VAL A 144 7.21 13.43 15.77
N ARG A 145 6.94 12.87 16.95
CA ARG A 145 6.40 11.53 17.12
C ARG A 145 5.03 11.40 16.46
N ALA A 146 4.15 12.39 16.57
CA ALA A 146 2.86 12.39 15.88
C ALA A 146 3.02 12.41 14.36
N THR A 147 3.95 13.20 13.83
CA THR A 147 4.28 13.21 12.40
C THR A 147 4.83 11.86 11.95
N VAL A 148 5.76 11.26 12.69
CA VAL A 148 6.35 9.95 12.36
C VAL A 148 5.30 8.84 12.43
N LEU A 149 4.37 8.88 13.39
CA LEU A 149 3.20 7.98 13.42
C LEU A 149 2.31 8.13 12.18
N GLY A 150 2.07 9.37 11.73
CA GLY A 150 1.34 9.63 10.48
C GLY A 150 2.06 9.09 9.25
N VAL A 151 3.38 9.28 9.16
CA VAL A 151 4.23 8.68 8.11
C VAL A 151 4.12 7.15 8.14
N LYS A 152 4.25 6.55 9.33
CA LYS A 152 4.13 5.11 9.52
C LYS A 152 2.76 4.59 9.04
N ALA A 153 1.67 5.31 9.31
CA ALA A 153 0.35 4.91 8.82
C ALA A 153 0.28 4.84 7.28
N TYR A 154 0.91 5.78 6.57
CA TYR A 154 0.99 5.74 5.10
C TYR A 154 1.84 4.57 4.60
N VAL A 155 2.99 4.31 5.23
CA VAL A 155 3.88 3.18 4.88
C VAL A 155 3.19 1.84 5.15
N ASN A 156 2.52 1.70 6.29
CA ASN A 156 1.76 0.51 6.66
C ASN A 156 0.62 0.22 5.68
N GLY A 157 -0.17 1.24 5.30
CA GLY A 157 -1.22 1.01 4.29
C GLY A 157 -0.63 0.60 2.94
N GLY A 158 0.54 1.11 2.57
CA GLY A 158 1.24 0.64 1.38
C GLY A 158 1.75 -0.79 1.50
N ARG A 159 2.23 -1.20 2.67
CA ARG A 159 2.61 -2.59 2.96
C ARG A 159 1.42 -3.54 2.86
N ASP A 160 0.31 -3.20 3.50
CA ASP A 160 -0.92 -3.99 3.52
C ASP A 160 -1.46 -4.15 2.09
N PHE A 161 -1.39 -3.09 1.29
CA PHE A 161 -1.70 -3.14 -0.13
C PHE A 161 -0.78 -4.11 -0.89
N LEU A 162 0.55 -4.00 -0.76
CA LEU A 162 1.48 -4.92 -1.43
C LEU A 162 1.27 -6.38 -1.02
N LEU A 163 0.98 -6.65 0.26
CA LEU A 163 0.77 -8.00 0.76
C LEU A 163 -0.49 -8.66 0.17
N ARG A 164 -1.49 -7.85 -0.18
CA ARG A 164 -2.83 -8.30 -0.58
C ARG A 164 -3.30 -7.67 -1.90
N PHE A 165 -2.37 -7.27 -2.76
CA PHE A 165 -2.71 -6.45 -3.93
C PHE A 165 -3.71 -7.16 -4.85
N ALA A 166 -3.57 -8.48 -5.04
CA ALA A 166 -4.48 -9.29 -5.85
C ALA A 166 -5.92 -9.21 -5.32
N ASP A 167 -6.12 -9.34 -4.01
CA ASP A 167 -7.45 -9.27 -3.41
C ASP A 167 -8.02 -7.84 -3.49
N VAL A 168 -7.17 -6.81 -3.33
CA VAL A 168 -7.59 -5.39 -3.40
C VAL A 168 -8.08 -5.06 -4.79
N LEU A 169 -7.31 -5.47 -5.81
CA LEU A 169 -7.70 -5.26 -7.19
C LEU A 169 -8.94 -6.10 -7.53
N GLN A 170 -9.01 -7.36 -7.09
CA GLN A 170 -10.19 -8.19 -7.31
C GLN A 170 -11.46 -7.54 -6.75
N MET A 171 -11.43 -7.06 -5.50
CA MET A 171 -12.56 -6.35 -4.89
C MET A 171 -12.92 -5.09 -5.71
N PHE A 172 -11.91 -4.30 -6.07
CA PHE A 172 -12.11 -3.05 -6.81
C PHE A 172 -12.75 -3.27 -8.20
N TRP A 173 -12.31 -4.29 -8.94
CA TRP A 173 -12.80 -4.57 -10.29
C TRP A 173 -14.19 -5.25 -10.28
N ILE A 174 -14.45 -6.15 -9.33
CA ILE A 174 -15.77 -6.81 -9.18
C ILE A 174 -16.85 -5.79 -8.82
N ASP A 175 -16.59 -4.93 -7.84
CA ASP A 175 -17.60 -4.00 -7.32
C ASP A 175 -17.90 -2.83 -8.28
N ASN A 176 -16.95 -2.46 -9.15
CA ASN A 176 -17.14 -1.38 -10.13
C ASN A 176 -17.62 -1.87 -11.51
N GLY A 177 -17.92 -3.17 -11.68
CA GLY A 177 -18.49 -3.71 -12.90
C GLY A 177 -17.57 -3.65 -14.13
N SER A 178 -16.29 -3.32 -13.93
CA SER A 178 -15.26 -3.36 -14.95
C SER A 178 -14.75 -4.80 -15.06
N ALA A 179 -15.44 -5.59 -15.88
CA ALA A 179 -15.01 -6.91 -16.28
C ALA A 179 -13.74 -6.82 -17.15
N ASP A 180 -12.60 -6.51 -16.53
CA ASP A 180 -11.31 -6.73 -17.14
C ASP A 180 -10.93 -8.21 -16.93
N TRP A 181 -10.92 -8.96 -18.02
CA TRP A 181 -10.66 -10.41 -18.05
C TRP A 181 -9.19 -10.78 -17.73
N GLY A 182 -8.38 -9.80 -17.30
CA GLY A 182 -6.95 -9.94 -17.00
C GLY A 182 -6.61 -10.67 -15.70
N ILE A 183 -7.58 -10.87 -14.79
CA ILE A 183 -7.39 -11.63 -13.54
C ILE A 183 -8.01 -13.04 -13.66
N ILE A 184 -7.83 -13.71 -14.80
CA ILE A 184 -7.92 -15.16 -14.83
C ILE A 184 -6.50 -15.66 -14.65
N ASN A 185 -6.19 -16.24 -13.48
CA ASN A 185 -4.97 -17.00 -13.27
C ASN A 185 -4.71 -17.89 -14.50
N LEU A 186 -3.54 -17.75 -15.14
CA LEU A 186 -3.19 -18.52 -16.34
C LEU A 186 -3.38 -20.03 -16.09
N GLU A 187 -3.18 -20.48 -14.85
CA GLU A 187 -3.41 -21.85 -14.38
C GLU A 187 -4.89 -22.27 -14.45
N ASN A 188 -5.82 -21.37 -14.10
CA ASN A 188 -7.26 -21.64 -14.22
C ASN A 188 -7.75 -21.57 -15.67
N LEU A 189 -7.12 -20.74 -16.50
CA LEU A 189 -7.41 -20.69 -17.94
C LEU A 189 -6.99 -22.00 -18.63
N PHE A 190 -5.83 -22.56 -18.25
CA PHE A 190 -5.43 -23.89 -18.71
C PHE A 190 -6.44 -24.97 -18.31
N GLY A 191 -6.95 -24.93 -17.08
CA GLY A 191 -7.99 -25.87 -16.61
C GLY A 191 -9.29 -25.78 -17.42
N ILE A 192 -9.76 -24.56 -17.73
CA ILE A 192 -10.98 -24.34 -18.51
C ILE A 192 -10.78 -24.75 -19.98
N CYS A 193 -9.61 -24.46 -20.57
CA CYS A 193 -9.31 -24.84 -21.95
C CYS A 193 -9.11 -26.34 -22.13
N VAL A 194 -8.41 -27.01 -21.21
CA VAL A 194 -8.18 -28.46 -21.28
C VAL A 194 -9.47 -29.22 -20.96
N GLY A 195 -10.23 -28.82 -19.94
CA GLY A 195 -11.52 -29.43 -19.60
C GLY A 195 -12.58 -29.24 -20.68
N GLY A 196 -12.59 -28.07 -21.36
CA GLY A 196 -13.50 -27.81 -22.48
C GLY A 196 -13.21 -28.66 -23.71
N LEU A 197 -11.92 -28.94 -24.00
CA LEU A 197 -11.50 -29.79 -25.11
C LEU A 197 -11.88 -31.26 -24.89
N GLU A 198 -11.74 -31.78 -23.67
CA GLU A 198 -12.13 -33.16 -23.34
C GLU A 198 -13.63 -33.39 -23.52
N LEU A 199 -14.47 -32.44 -23.07
CA LEU A 199 -15.92 -32.51 -23.25
C LEU A 199 -16.33 -32.42 -24.72
N PHE A 200 -15.63 -31.61 -25.53
CA PHE A 200 -15.84 -31.54 -26.97
C PHE A 200 -15.51 -32.86 -27.67
N PHE A 201 -14.41 -33.52 -27.30
CA PHE A 201 -14.03 -34.83 -27.83
C PHE A 201 -15.05 -35.92 -27.49
N VAL A 202 -15.53 -35.94 -26.24
CA VAL A 202 -16.58 -36.88 -25.80
C VAL A 202 -17.88 -36.65 -26.58
N PHE A 203 -18.30 -35.40 -26.74
CA PHE A 203 -19.49 -35.08 -27.52
C PHE A 203 -19.37 -35.50 -28.99
N PHE A 204 -18.21 -35.28 -29.62
CA PHE A 204 -17.95 -35.72 -31.00
C PHE A 204 -17.99 -37.24 -31.15
N MET A 205 -17.44 -38.00 -30.20
CA MET A 205 -17.51 -39.46 -30.18
C MET A 205 -18.96 -39.95 -30.07
N PHE A 206 -19.76 -39.38 -29.17
CA PHE A 206 -21.18 -39.73 -29.05
C PHE A 206 -21.99 -39.34 -30.29
N TYR A 207 -21.73 -38.17 -30.86
CA TYR A 207 -22.43 -37.70 -32.06
C TYR A 207 -22.15 -38.59 -33.28
N THR A 208 -20.88 -38.97 -33.50
CA THR A 208 -20.48 -39.86 -34.60
C THR A 208 -21.03 -41.28 -34.43
N LEU A 209 -21.05 -41.82 -33.21
CA LEU A 209 -21.65 -43.13 -32.91
C LEU A 209 -23.18 -43.15 -33.10
N CYS A 210 -23.87 -42.04 -32.82
CA CYS A 210 -25.31 -41.93 -33.03
C CYS A 210 -25.71 -41.70 -34.49
N THR A 211 -24.83 -41.14 -35.32
CA THR A 211 -25.12 -40.86 -36.75
C THR A 211 -24.72 -41.97 -37.70
N THR A 212 -23.94 -42.96 -37.27
CA THR A 212 -23.54 -44.13 -38.07
C THR A 212 -24.45 -45.36 -37.90
N ARG A 213 -25.66 -45.18 -37.37
CA ARG A 213 -26.68 -46.22 -37.20
C ARG A 213 -27.93 -45.90 -37.99
#